data_AF-A0A1F8LUS7-F1
#
_entry.id   AF-A0A1F8LUS7-F1
#
_cell.length_a   1.000
_cell.length_b   1.000
_cell.length_c   1.000
_cell.angle_alpha   90.00
_cell.angle_beta   90.00
_cell.angle_gamma   90.00
#
_symmetry.space_group_name_H-M   'P 1'
#
loop_
_entity.id
_entity.type
_entity.pdbx_description
1 polymer ?
#
loop_
_entity_poly.entity_id
_entity_poly.type
_entity_poly.pdbx_seq_one_letter_code
_entity_poly.pdbx_strand_id
1 'polypeptide(L)'
;MAWKSIIIVFIGLCLFISSCYPELSVQQYDKLKEDLEKLDEKRTVLEQEVESLSTELAEIKTKNTEVRAYIDFLVQLVSTQNSESLLEGEFDTKALVESKEKLLESAEKLKDSEIEYYLGLISPENEAQTVGIYYKTIESCLKAIKQELSVKVNGG
;
A
#
# COMPACT_ATOMS: atom_id res chain seq x y z
N MET A 1 72.87 -3.21 -49.09
CA MET A 1 72.20 -1.91 -48.82
C MET A 1 70.70 -2.04 -48.52
N ALA A 2 70.01 -3.12 -48.91
CA ALA A 2 68.56 -3.30 -48.67
C ALA A 2 68.13 -3.44 -47.19
N TRP A 3 68.98 -4.03 -46.33
CA TRP A 3 68.69 -4.24 -44.91
C TRP A 3 68.46 -2.93 -44.12
N LYS A 4 69.19 -1.86 -44.45
CA LYS A 4 69.03 -0.55 -43.79
C LYS A 4 67.68 0.11 -44.14
N SER A 5 67.18 -0.08 -45.36
CA SER A 5 65.89 0.44 -45.79
C SER A 5 64.71 -0.29 -45.14
N ILE A 6 64.83 -1.61 -44.92
CA ILE A 6 63.78 -2.40 -44.25
C ILE A 6 63.62 -1.97 -42.79
N ILE A 7 64.71 -1.72 -42.07
CA ILE A 7 64.67 -1.29 -40.67
C ILE A 7 64.01 0.09 -40.53
N ILE A 8 64.30 1.03 -41.43
CA ILE A 8 63.73 2.38 -41.37
C ILE A 8 62.22 2.35 -41.64
N VAL A 9 61.76 1.51 -42.58
CA VAL A 9 60.33 1.31 -42.84
C VAL A 9 59.64 0.65 -41.65
N PHE A 10 60.27 -0.33 -41.01
CA PHE A 10 59.71 -1.03 -39.85
C PHE A 10 59.60 -0.10 -38.62
N ILE A 11 60.62 0.72 -38.37
CA ILE A 11 60.60 1.72 -37.27
C ILE A 11 59.56 2.81 -37.55
N GLY A 12 59.46 3.30 -38.80
CA GLY A 12 58.42 4.24 -39.20
C GLY A 12 57.02 3.67 -39.01
N LEU A 13 56.80 2.42 -39.41
CA LEU A 13 55.52 1.72 -39.23
C LEU A 13 55.17 1.53 -37.75
N CYS A 14 56.13 1.13 -36.90
CA CYS A 14 55.92 0.98 -35.45
C CYS A 14 55.61 2.30 -34.74
N LEU A 15 56.20 3.41 -35.18
CA LEU A 15 55.91 4.74 -34.63
C LEU A 15 54.53 5.26 -35.07
N PHE A 16 54.11 4.99 -36.31
CA PHE A 16 52.77 5.32 -36.79
C PHE A 16 51.67 4.48 -36.13
N ILE A 17 51.94 3.22 -35.79
CA ILE A 17 50.98 2.38 -35.06
C ILE A 17 50.90 2.83 -33.59
N SER A 18 52.00 3.30 -33.00
CA SER A 18 52.02 3.77 -31.60
C SER A 18 51.23 5.07 -31.39
N SER A 19 51.13 5.94 -32.40
CA SER A 19 50.36 7.19 -32.29
C SER A 19 48.85 7.04 -32.50
N CYS A 20 48.36 5.92 -33.04
CA CYS A 20 46.93 5.67 -33.29
C CYS A 20 46.25 4.77 -32.23
N TYR A 21 46.98 4.32 -31.21
CA TYR A 21 46.46 3.45 -30.14
C TYR A 21 45.94 4.15 -28.86
N PRO A 22 46.32 5.40 -28.49
CA PRO A 22 45.86 5.99 -27.23
C PRO A 22 44.47 6.66 -27.32
N GLU A 23 44.07 7.23 -28.46
CA GLU A 23 42.81 7.98 -28.53
C GLU A 23 41.56 7.09 -28.47
N LEU A 24 41.56 5.94 -29.14
CA LEU A 24 40.41 5.02 -29.12
C LEU A 24 40.20 4.39 -27.74
N SER A 25 41.29 4.12 -27.01
CA SER A 25 41.22 3.52 -25.67
C SER A 25 40.79 4.54 -24.60
N VAL A 26 41.22 5.80 -24.72
CA VAL A 26 40.74 6.88 -23.84
C VAL A 26 39.27 7.20 -24.10
N GLN A 27 38.83 7.27 -25.36
CA GLN A 27 37.40 7.47 -25.69
C GLN A 27 36.51 6.32 -25.18
N GLN A 28 37.00 5.08 -25.24
CA GLN A 28 36.30 3.92 -24.67
C GLN A 28 36.21 4.00 -23.14
N TYR A 29 37.27 4.49 -22.49
CA TYR A 29 37.28 4.71 -21.04
C TYR A 29 36.31 5.82 -20.62
N ASP A 30 36.33 6.96 -21.31
CA ASP A 30 35.42 8.08 -21.02
C ASP A 30 33.96 7.69 -21.21
N LYS A 31 33.65 6.92 -22.28
CA LYS A 31 32.32 6.37 -22.51
C LYS A 31 31.90 5.40 -21.41
N LEU A 32 32.80 4.51 -20.97
CA LEU A 32 32.52 3.57 -19.88
C LEU A 32 32.25 4.31 -18.57
N LYS A 33 32.96 5.40 -18.31
CA LYS A 33 32.75 6.25 -17.14
C LYS A 33 31.37 6.92 -17.19
N GLU A 34 30.99 7.49 -18.34
CA GLU A 34 29.67 8.08 -18.54
C GLU A 34 28.54 7.06 -18.37
N ASP A 35 28.71 5.85 -18.92
CA ASP A 35 27.74 4.77 -18.78
C ASP A 35 27.62 4.29 -17.32
N LEU A 36 28.72 4.26 -16.57
CA LEU A 36 28.73 3.96 -15.13
C LEU A 36 27.99 5.03 -14.32
N GLU A 37 28.24 6.31 -14.59
CA GLU A 37 27.54 7.42 -13.92
C GLU A 37 26.02 7.36 -14.18
N LYS A 38 25.60 7.08 -15.42
CA LYS A 38 24.18 6.90 -15.77
C LYS A 38 23.56 5.67 -15.10
N LEU A 39 24.30 4.58 -14.97
CA LEU A 39 23.83 3.38 -14.28
C LEU A 39 23.68 3.64 -12.78
N ASP A 40 24.59 4.39 -12.17
CA ASP A 40 24.53 4.76 -10.75
C ASP A 40 23.35 5.71 -10.45
N GLU A 41 23.10 6.68 -11.34
CA GLU A 41 21.92 7.54 -11.27
C GLU A 41 20.62 6.72 -11.36
N LYS A 42 20.51 5.83 -12.36
CA LYS A 42 19.35 4.93 -12.51
C LYS A 42 19.17 4.02 -11.30
N ARG A 43 20.26 3.50 -10.74
CA ARG A 43 20.20 2.66 -9.55
C ARG A 43 19.64 3.46 -8.37
N THR A 44 20.11 4.68 -8.16
CA THR A 44 19.64 5.55 -7.07
C THR A 44 18.15 5.87 -7.21
N VAL A 45 17.68 6.18 -8.42
CA VAL A 45 16.25 6.43 -8.69
C VAL A 45 15.42 5.18 -8.37
N LEU A 46 15.86 4.01 -8.84
CA LEU A 46 15.15 2.75 -8.55
C LEU A 46 15.14 2.41 -7.06
N GLU A 47 16.22 2.68 -6.33
CA GLU A 47 16.28 2.48 -4.88
C GLU A 47 15.25 3.37 -4.15
N GLN A 48 15.09 4.63 -4.59
CA GLN A 48 14.08 5.54 -4.05
C GLN A 48 12.65 5.10 -4.38
N GLU A 49 12.39 4.64 -5.61
CA GLU A 49 11.07 4.12 -6.00
C GLU A 49 10.69 2.88 -5.18
N VAL A 50 11.63 1.95 -4.95
CA VAL A 50 11.41 0.76 -4.13
C VAL A 50 11.09 1.14 -2.68
N GLU A 51 11.78 2.13 -2.12
CA GLU A 51 11.50 2.62 -0.76
C GLU A 51 10.12 3.28 -0.66
N SER A 52 9.74 4.08 -1.65
CA SER A 52 8.40 4.70 -1.72
C SER A 52 7.30 3.64 -1.81
N LEU A 53 7.42 2.69 -2.73
CA LEU A 53 6.46 1.61 -2.93
C LEU A 53 6.35 0.70 -1.69
N SER A 54 7.46 0.46 -1.00
CA SER A 54 7.48 -0.29 0.26
C SER A 54 6.67 0.42 1.35
N THR A 55 6.82 1.75 1.44
CA THR A 55 6.07 2.58 2.38
C THR A 55 4.58 2.58 2.06
N GLU A 56 4.21 2.81 0.81
CA GLU A 56 2.81 2.77 0.34
C GLU A 56 2.17 1.39 0.60
N LEU A 57 2.91 0.30 0.34
CA LEU A 57 2.42 -1.05 0.59
C LEU A 57 2.17 -1.30 2.09
N ALA A 58 3.02 -0.77 2.96
CA ALA A 58 2.83 -0.88 4.41
C ALA A 58 1.56 -0.12 4.85
N GLU A 59 1.34 1.09 4.34
CA GLU A 59 0.13 1.87 4.61
C GLU A 59 -1.14 1.15 4.12
N ILE A 60 -1.12 0.61 2.90
CA ILE A 60 -2.25 -0.14 2.34
C ILE A 60 -2.57 -1.37 3.20
N LYS A 61 -1.54 -2.10 3.68
CA LYS A 61 -1.75 -3.25 4.56
C LYS A 61 -2.40 -2.88 5.89
N THR A 62 -1.98 -1.77 6.49
CA THR A 62 -2.59 -1.24 7.72
C THR A 62 -4.06 -0.91 7.48
N LYS A 63 -4.37 -0.11 6.45
CA LYS A 63 -5.75 0.26 6.09
C LYS A 63 -6.63 -0.96 5.80
N ASN A 64 -6.08 -1.96 5.09
CA ASN A 64 -6.82 -3.19 4.80
C ASN A 64 -7.16 -3.96 6.09
N THR A 65 -6.23 -4.00 7.05
CA THR A 65 -6.45 -4.62 8.37
C THR A 65 -7.55 -3.90 9.15
N GLU A 66 -7.54 -2.56 9.13
CA GLU A 66 -8.56 -1.74 9.80
C GLU A 66 -9.94 -1.93 9.15
N VAL A 67 -10.04 -1.81 7.82
CA VAL A 67 -11.29 -2.05 7.08
C VAL A 67 -11.83 -3.45 7.35
N ARG A 68 -10.97 -4.46 7.38
CA ARG A 68 -11.38 -5.84 7.67
C ARG A 68 -11.96 -5.98 9.07
N ALA A 69 -11.38 -5.31 10.07
CA ALA A 69 -11.91 -5.33 11.43
C ALA A 69 -13.34 -4.77 11.49
N TYR A 70 -13.62 -3.65 10.80
CA TYR A 70 -14.99 -3.11 10.70
C TYR A 70 -15.94 -4.05 9.96
N ILE A 71 -15.48 -4.73 8.90
CA ILE A 71 -16.30 -5.73 8.18
C ILE A 71 -16.64 -6.91 9.08
N ASP A 72 -15.65 -7.45 9.81
CA ASP A 72 -15.86 -8.59 10.72
C ASP A 72 -16.85 -8.22 11.84
N PHE A 73 -16.75 -6.99 12.38
CA PHE A 73 -17.72 -6.45 13.33
C PHE A 73 -19.13 -6.32 12.71
N LEU A 74 -19.24 -5.77 11.50
CA LEU A 74 -20.53 -5.63 10.80
C LEU A 74 -21.19 -6.98 10.54
N VAL A 75 -20.41 -8.01 10.14
CA VAL A 75 -20.91 -9.38 9.97
C VAL A 75 -21.50 -9.89 11.28
N GLN A 76 -20.82 -9.66 12.40
CA GLN A 76 -21.33 -10.05 13.72
C GLN A 76 -22.60 -9.28 14.09
N LEU A 77 -22.66 -7.97 13.86
CA LEU A 77 -23.84 -7.14 14.12
C LEU A 77 -25.03 -7.59 13.30
N VAL A 78 -24.86 -7.76 11.98
CA VAL A 78 -25.92 -8.19 11.07
C VAL A 78 -26.38 -9.61 11.36
N SER A 79 -25.50 -10.48 11.86
CA SER A 79 -25.87 -11.85 12.26
C SER A 79 -26.86 -11.92 13.44
N THR A 80 -27.05 -10.81 14.16
CA THR A 80 -28.10 -10.72 15.18
C THR A 80 -29.51 -10.65 14.57
N GLN A 81 -29.60 -10.40 13.27
CA GLN A 81 -30.86 -10.22 12.57
C GLN A 81 -31.07 -11.35 11.55
N ASN A 82 -32.34 -11.74 11.39
CA ASN A 82 -32.74 -12.56 10.26
C ASN A 82 -32.98 -11.67 9.04
N SER A 83 -32.32 -11.99 7.92
CA SER A 83 -32.41 -11.19 6.69
C SER A 83 -33.81 -11.20 6.06
N GLU A 84 -34.57 -12.29 6.17
CA GLU A 84 -35.95 -12.36 5.66
C GLU A 84 -36.87 -11.50 6.53
N SER A 85 -36.79 -11.63 7.86
CA SER A 85 -37.56 -10.80 8.80
C SER A 85 -37.29 -9.31 8.60
N LEU A 86 -36.03 -8.90 8.43
CA LEU A 86 -35.67 -7.49 8.17
C LEU A 86 -36.32 -6.96 6.89
N LEU A 87 -36.40 -7.77 5.83
CA LEU A 87 -37.03 -7.36 4.57
C LEU A 87 -38.55 -7.23 4.69
N GLU A 88 -39.15 -7.98 5.61
CA GLU A 88 -40.56 -7.90 5.98
C GLU A 88 -40.85 -6.74 6.97
N GLY A 89 -39.80 -6.06 7.44
CA GLY A 89 -39.89 -4.95 8.39
C GLY A 89 -39.93 -5.38 9.86
N GLU A 90 -39.67 -6.66 10.13
CA GLU A 90 -39.57 -7.21 11.48
C GLU A 90 -38.11 -7.14 11.98
N PHE A 91 -37.92 -6.54 13.16
CA PHE A 91 -36.61 -6.39 13.77
C PHE A 91 -36.52 -7.19 15.07
N ASP A 92 -35.47 -8.01 15.21
CA ASP A 92 -35.26 -8.81 16.41
C ASP A 92 -34.43 -8.04 17.44
N THR A 93 -35.12 -7.20 18.22
CA THR A 93 -34.47 -6.43 19.30
C THR A 93 -33.96 -7.32 20.41
N LYS A 94 -34.59 -8.48 20.64
CA LYS A 94 -34.19 -9.41 21.69
C LYS A 94 -32.84 -10.04 21.34
N ALA A 95 -32.68 -10.55 20.12
CA ALA A 95 -31.40 -11.11 19.66
C ALA A 95 -30.26 -10.08 19.70
N LEU A 96 -30.57 -8.81 19.35
CA LEU A 96 -29.60 -7.73 19.45
C LEU A 96 -29.19 -7.44 20.91
N VAL A 97 -30.16 -7.35 21.83
CA VAL A 97 -29.89 -7.14 23.27
C VAL A 97 -29.07 -8.30 23.85
N GLU A 98 -29.42 -9.55 23.52
CA GLU A 98 -28.69 -10.74 23.96
C GLU A 98 -27.26 -10.81 23.42
N SER A 99 -27.00 -10.19 22.27
CA SER A 99 -25.67 -10.14 21.65
C SER A 99 -24.82 -8.93 22.06
N LYS A 100 -25.38 -7.99 22.85
CA LYS A 100 -24.76 -6.70 23.19
C LYS A 100 -23.34 -6.85 23.76
N GLU A 101 -23.14 -7.75 24.72
CA GLU A 101 -21.82 -7.94 25.35
C GLU A 101 -20.76 -8.40 24.35
N LYS A 102 -21.11 -9.37 23.49
CA LYS A 102 -20.21 -9.86 22.44
C LYS A 102 -19.91 -8.79 21.39
N LEU A 103 -20.88 -7.92 21.10
CA LEU A 103 -20.68 -6.81 20.18
C LEU A 103 -19.74 -5.76 20.79
N LEU A 104 -19.86 -5.47 22.09
CA LEU A 104 -18.95 -4.56 22.80
C LEU A 104 -17.52 -5.09 22.79
N GLU A 105 -17.30 -6.39 23.05
CA GLU A 105 -15.98 -7.02 22.98
C GLU A 105 -15.35 -6.92 21.57
N SER A 106 -16.18 -7.01 20.52
CA SER A 106 -15.71 -6.83 19.15
C SER A 106 -15.47 -5.37 18.79
N ALA A 107 -16.27 -4.44 19.33
CA ALA A 107 -16.12 -3.00 19.13
C ALA A 107 -14.82 -2.48 19.77
N GLU A 108 -14.42 -2.99 20.94
CA GLU A 108 -13.17 -2.60 21.62
C GLU A 108 -11.95 -2.80 20.71
N LYS A 109 -11.97 -3.84 19.86
CA LYS A 109 -10.90 -4.13 18.89
C LYS A 109 -10.79 -3.08 17.78
N LEU A 110 -11.89 -2.39 17.48
CA LEU A 110 -11.94 -1.30 16.49
C LEU A 110 -11.29 -0.02 17.03
N LYS A 111 -11.23 0.14 18.36
CA LYS A 111 -10.82 1.38 19.04
C LYS A 111 -11.66 2.59 18.61
N ASP A 112 -12.93 2.35 18.30
CA ASP A 112 -13.90 3.37 17.91
C ASP A 112 -14.88 3.63 19.05
N SER A 113 -14.63 4.72 19.79
CA SER A 113 -15.46 5.12 20.91
C SER A 113 -16.90 5.46 20.52
N GLU A 114 -17.17 5.81 19.25
CA GLU A 114 -18.53 6.12 18.79
C GLU A 114 -19.36 4.83 18.71
N ILE A 115 -18.78 3.75 18.19
CA ILE A 115 -19.43 2.43 18.12
C ILE A 115 -19.71 1.90 19.53
N GLU A 116 -18.73 1.95 20.43
CA GLU A 116 -18.90 1.54 21.82
C GLU A 116 -20.01 2.34 22.51
N TYR A 117 -20.04 3.66 22.28
CA TYR A 117 -21.08 4.54 22.81
C TYR A 117 -22.47 4.11 22.33
N TYR A 118 -22.67 3.93 21.03
CA TYR A 118 -23.97 3.52 20.49
C TYR A 118 -24.41 2.16 21.04
N LEU A 119 -23.52 1.16 21.05
CA LEU A 119 -23.83 -0.16 21.61
C LEU A 119 -24.21 -0.06 23.10
N GLY A 120 -23.56 0.84 23.86
CA GLY A 120 -23.87 1.10 25.27
C GLY A 120 -25.33 1.52 25.49
N LEU A 121 -25.94 2.21 24.52
CA LEU A 121 -27.31 2.71 24.58
C LEU A 121 -28.37 1.64 24.26
N ILE A 122 -27.99 0.45 23.79
CA ILE A 122 -28.94 -0.65 23.52
C ILE A 122 -29.69 -0.99 24.80
N SER A 123 -31.02 -0.96 24.74
CA SER A 123 -31.89 -1.17 25.89
C SER A 123 -33.09 -2.07 25.54
N PRO A 124 -33.41 -3.08 26.37
CA PRO A 124 -34.61 -3.90 26.17
C PRO A 124 -35.91 -3.13 26.39
N GLU A 125 -35.88 -1.99 27.06
CA GLU A 125 -37.07 -1.20 27.41
C GLU A 125 -37.49 -0.22 26.31
N ASN A 126 -36.63 0.02 25.31
CA ASN A 126 -36.88 0.99 24.26
C ASN A 126 -36.53 0.42 22.88
N GLU A 127 -37.51 -0.24 22.28
CA GLU A 127 -37.38 -0.89 20.98
C GLU A 127 -36.94 0.08 19.88
N ALA A 128 -37.63 1.22 19.75
CA ALA A 128 -37.34 2.21 18.73
C ALA A 128 -35.92 2.79 18.84
N GLN A 129 -35.44 3.02 20.07
CA GLN A 129 -34.06 3.44 20.32
C GLN A 129 -33.07 2.34 19.93
N THR A 130 -33.33 1.09 20.32
CA THR A 130 -32.47 -0.06 20.02
C THR A 130 -32.34 -0.30 18.51
N VAL A 131 -33.45 -0.19 17.76
CA VAL A 131 -33.44 -0.23 16.29
C VAL A 131 -32.64 0.94 15.71
N GLY A 132 -32.85 2.16 16.22
CA GLY A 132 -32.10 3.34 15.77
C GLY A 132 -30.60 3.21 16.00
N ILE A 133 -30.19 2.65 17.14
CA ILE A 133 -28.79 2.37 17.49
C ILE A 133 -28.16 1.36 16.53
N TYR A 134 -28.89 0.29 16.19
CA TYR A 134 -28.39 -0.70 15.22
C TYR A 134 -27.99 -0.03 13.90
N TYR A 135 -28.87 0.78 13.32
CA TYR A 135 -28.57 1.48 12.07
C TYR A 135 -27.50 2.55 12.22
N LYS A 136 -27.46 3.28 13.36
CA LYS A 136 -26.39 4.25 13.64
C LYS A 136 -25.02 3.61 13.74
N THR A 137 -24.96 2.42 14.35
CA THR A 137 -23.73 1.64 14.46
C THR A 137 -23.24 1.21 13.07
N ILE A 138 -24.15 0.75 12.19
CA ILE A 138 -23.82 0.43 10.80
C ILE A 138 -23.31 1.68 10.06
N GLU A 139 -24.00 2.81 10.20
CA GLU A 139 -23.62 4.08 9.56
C GLU A 139 -22.20 4.52 9.96
N SER A 140 -21.86 4.46 11.26
CA SER A 140 -20.51 4.78 11.74
C SER A 140 -19.46 3.84 11.16
N CYS A 141 -19.71 2.53 11.14
CA CYS A 141 -18.79 1.57 10.51
C CYS A 141 -18.56 1.87 9.03
N LEU A 142 -19.63 2.15 8.27
CA LEU A 142 -19.53 2.45 6.84
C LEU A 142 -18.77 3.76 6.59
N LYS A 143 -18.93 4.76 7.47
CA LYS A 143 -18.19 6.02 7.41
C LYS A 143 -16.69 5.79 7.65
N ALA A 144 -16.34 4.99 8.65
CA ALA A 144 -14.95 4.63 8.93
C ALA A 144 -14.31 3.86 7.77
N ILE A 145 -15.00 2.81 7.26
CA ILE A 145 -14.55 2.06 6.08
C ILE A 145 -14.33 3.00 4.88
N LYS A 146 -15.29 3.89 4.62
CA LYS A 146 -15.16 4.85 3.52
C LYS A 146 -13.96 5.76 3.71
N GLN A 147 -13.71 6.24 4.93
CA GLN A 147 -12.56 7.09 5.22
C GLN A 147 -11.24 6.38 4.89
N GLU A 148 -11.08 5.13 5.31
CA GLU A 148 -9.87 4.35 5.04
C GLU A 148 -9.69 4.01 3.55
N LEU A 149 -10.79 3.84 2.82
CA LEU A 149 -10.76 3.57 1.37
C LEU A 149 -10.60 4.84 0.52
N SER A 150 -10.85 6.04 1.05
CA SER A 150 -10.90 7.29 0.26
C SER A 150 -9.53 7.89 -0.10
N VAL A 151 -8.46 7.12 -0.02
CA VAL A 151 -7.11 7.61 -0.34
C VAL A 151 -6.98 7.76 -1.85
N LYS A 152 -6.67 8.99 -2.28
CA LYS A 152 -6.20 9.29 -3.63
C LYS A 152 -5.01 8.40 -3.93
N VAL A 153 -5.14 7.56 -4.95
CA VAL A 153 -4.00 7.12 -5.75
C VAL A 153 -3.43 8.42 -6.33
N ASN A 154 -2.45 9.01 -5.64
CA ASN A 154 -1.64 10.04 -6.26
C ASN A 154 -0.84 9.31 -7.33
N GLY A 155 -1.34 9.37 -8.57
CA GLY A 155 -0.58 8.96 -9.73
C GLY A 155 0.69 9.81 -9.79
N GLY A 156 1.82 9.16 -9.52
CA GLY A 156 3.11 9.50 -10.09
C GLY A 156 3.32 8.62 -11.31
#